data_AF-A0A925TH00-F1
#
_entry.id   AF-A0A925TH00-F1
#
_cell.length_a   1.000
_cell.length_b   1.000
_cell.length_c   1.000
_cell.angle_alpha   90.00
_cell.angle_beta   90.00
_cell.angle_gamma   90.00
#
_symmetry.space_group_name_H-M   'P 1'
#
loop_
_entity.id
_entity.type
_entity.pdbx_description
1 polymer ?
#
loop_
_entity_poly.entity_id
_entity_poly.type
_entity_poly.pdbx_seq_one_letter_code
_entity_poly.pdbx_strand_id
1 'polypeptide(L)'
;MTRTAPPSADDSPWLARFAKLVVGLTFLLIFIGGHTTTAGAGMAFPDWPLSHGSVNPHGWWEDMMMRLEHGHRWTAGPTGLLIGVLCAWVWRSKWAVPVALGIAVLAGGFVKAAGGAMVAVALVGIASSVCTFTVMLL
;
A
#
# COMPACT_ATOMS: atom_id res chain seq x y z
N MET A 1 -22.41 10.18 -40.54
CA MET A 1 -21.30 10.99 -39.98
C MET A 1 -21.18 10.69 -38.50
N THR A 2 -20.28 9.80 -38.10
CA THR A 2 -20.00 9.50 -36.69
C THR A 2 -18.91 10.44 -36.19
N ARG A 3 -19.26 11.37 -35.29
CA ARG A 3 -18.31 12.27 -34.64
C ARG A 3 -17.52 11.46 -33.62
N THR A 4 -16.30 11.05 -33.95
CA THR A 4 -15.35 10.53 -32.94
C THR A 4 -14.95 11.72 -32.07
N ALA A 5 -15.40 11.74 -30.82
CA ALA A 5 -14.89 12.70 -29.85
C ALA A 5 -13.36 12.50 -29.72
N PRO A 6 -12.57 13.58 -29.57
CA PRO A 6 -11.16 13.43 -29.25
C PRO A 6 -11.03 12.67 -27.91
N PRO A 7 -10.03 11.79 -27.76
CA PRO A 7 -9.83 11.06 -26.50
C PRO A 7 -9.77 12.06 -25.34
N SER A 8 -10.57 11.83 -24.29
CA SER A 8 -10.52 12.69 -23.11
C SER A 8 -9.17 12.50 -22.41
N ALA A 9 -8.79 13.40 -21.50
CA ALA A 9 -7.57 13.22 -20.70
C ALA A 9 -7.57 11.90 -19.90
N ASP A 10 -8.73 11.22 -19.81
CA ASP A 10 -8.99 9.95 -19.14
C ASP A 10 -8.64 8.73 -20.03
N ASP A 11 -8.49 8.93 -21.35
CA ASP A 11 -8.16 7.89 -22.33
C ASP A 11 -6.65 7.62 -22.46
N SER A 12 -5.90 7.74 -21.35
CA SER A 12 -4.50 7.33 -21.36
C SER A 12 -4.41 5.81 -21.21
N PRO A 13 -4.07 5.04 -22.27
CA PRO A 13 -3.94 3.59 -22.15
C PRO A 13 -2.85 3.20 -21.14
N TRP A 14 -1.91 4.11 -20.88
CA TRP A 14 -0.85 3.92 -19.92
C TRP A 14 -1.32 4.07 -18.47
N LEU A 15 -2.19 5.04 -18.17
CA LEU A 15 -2.81 5.17 -16.84
C LEU A 15 -3.63 3.91 -16.51
N ALA A 16 -4.42 3.42 -17.47
CA ALA A 16 -5.21 2.21 -17.30
C ALA A 16 -4.33 0.96 -17.08
N ARG A 17 -3.21 0.82 -17.80
CA ARG A 17 -2.25 -0.27 -17.61
C ARG A 17 -1.58 -0.20 -16.24
N PHE A 18 -1.17 1.00 -15.82
CA PHE A 18 -0.56 1.23 -14.52
C PHE A 18 -1.55 0.91 -13.39
N ALA A 19 -2.79 1.38 -13.46
CA ALA A 19 -3.83 1.06 -12.50
C ALA A 19 -4.09 -0.45 -12.39
N LYS A 20 -4.16 -1.18 -13.50
CA LYS A 20 -4.30 -2.64 -13.50
C LYS A 20 -3.13 -3.35 -12.80
N LEU A 21 -1.90 -2.87 -13.02
CA LEU A 21 -0.72 -3.39 -12.34
C LEU A 21 -0.79 -3.15 -10.83
N VAL A 22 -1.19 -1.94 -10.40
CA VAL A 22 -1.37 -1.61 -8.97
C VAL A 22 -2.43 -2.50 -8.34
N VAL A 23 -3.56 -2.73 -9.01
CA VAL A 23 -4.61 -3.65 -8.54
C VAL A 23 -4.08 -5.08 -8.40
N GLY A 24 -3.33 -5.57 -9.40
CA GLY A 24 -2.73 -6.91 -9.36
C GLY A 24 -1.75 -7.09 -8.19
N LEU A 25 -0.90 -6.10 -7.95
CA LEU A 25 0.04 -6.11 -6.81
C LEU A 25 -0.67 -5.99 -5.47
N THR A 26 -1.74 -5.19 -5.40
CA THR A 26 -2.58 -5.07 -4.20
C THR A 26 -3.27 -6.40 -3.88
N PHE A 27 -3.77 -7.10 -4.91
CA PHE A 27 -4.34 -8.43 -4.73
C PHE A 27 -3.29 -9.42 -4.19
N LEU A 28 -2.08 -9.42 -4.75
CA LEU A 28 -0.98 -10.25 -4.25
C LEU A 28 -0.63 -9.92 -2.79
N LEU A 29 -0.59 -8.63 -2.43
CA LEU A 29 -0.34 -8.18 -1.07
C LEU A 29 -1.40 -8.70 -0.09
N ILE A 30 -2.68 -8.62 -0.46
CA ILE A 30 -3.80 -9.13 0.34
C ILE A 30 -3.68 -10.65 0.50
N PHE A 31 -3.36 -11.37 -0.58
CA PHE A 31 -3.21 -12.82 -0.56
C PHE A 31 -2.10 -13.26 0.39
N ILE A 32 -0.91 -12.64 0.30
CA ILE A 32 0.22 -12.93 1.18
C ILE A 32 -0.12 -12.55 2.63
N GLY A 33 -0.76 -11.39 2.85
CA GLY A 33 -1.17 -10.96 4.19
C GLY A 33 -2.17 -11.92 4.84
N GLY A 34 -3.16 -12.39 4.07
CA GLY A 34 -4.12 -13.40 4.52
C GLY A 34 -3.46 -14.72 4.89
N HIS A 35 -2.44 -15.14 4.12
CA HIS A 35 -1.63 -16.30 4.48
C HIS A 35 -0.83 -16.10 5.76
N THR A 36 -0.19 -14.94 5.95
CA THR A 36 0.56 -14.62 7.16
C THR A 36 -0.34 -14.67 8.40
N THR A 37 -1.55 -14.12 8.33
CA THR A 37 -2.52 -14.18 9.43
C THR A 37 -3.00 -15.61 9.70
N THR A 38 -3.36 -16.35 8.64
CA THR A 38 -3.89 -17.71 8.78
C THR A 38 -2.83 -18.69 9.30
N ALA A 39 -1.57 -18.51 8.91
CA ALA A 39 -0.45 -19.31 9.39
C ALA A 39 0.02 -18.91 10.81
N GLY A 40 -0.50 -17.82 11.39
CA GLY A 40 -0.02 -17.30 12.67
C GLY A 40 1.39 -16.68 12.59
N ALA A 41 1.89 -16.40 11.38
CA ALA A 41 3.24 -15.90 11.13
C ALA A 41 3.40 -14.38 11.40
N GLY A 42 2.36 -13.69 11.88
CA GLY A 42 2.38 -12.23 12.05
C GLY A 42 3.32 -11.68 13.13
N MET A 43 3.99 -12.56 13.88
CA MET A 43 4.94 -12.23 14.95
C MET A 43 6.26 -13.03 14.81
N ALA A 44 6.59 -13.50 13.61
CA ALA A 44 7.85 -14.18 13.31
C ALA A 44 9.07 -13.24 13.42
N PHE A 45 8.91 -11.93 13.20
CA PHE A 45 9.93 -10.91 13.46
C PHE A 45 9.56 -10.03 14.67
N PRO A 46 10.47 -9.90 15.66
CA PRO A 46 10.24 -9.07 16.83
C PRO A 46 10.36 -7.56 16.56
N ASP A 47 10.96 -7.17 15.43
CA ASP A 47 11.27 -5.80 15.07
C ASP A 47 10.53 -5.35 13.79
N TRP A 48 10.35 -4.03 13.66
CA TRP A 48 9.79 -3.35 12.51
C TRP A 48 10.38 -1.93 12.42
N PRO A 49 10.71 -1.39 11.22
CA PRO A 49 10.40 -1.87 9.86
C PRO A 49 11.40 -2.89 9.29
N LEU A 50 12.54 -3.09 9.97
CA LEU A 50 13.52 -4.10 9.65
C LEU A 50 13.05 -5.48 10.13
N SER A 51 13.68 -6.54 9.62
CA SER A 51 13.41 -7.92 10.00
C SER A 51 14.71 -8.52 10.53
N HIS A 52 14.81 -8.74 11.83
CA HIS A 52 16.05 -9.05 12.56
C HIS A 52 17.18 -8.03 12.32
N GLY A 53 16.86 -6.74 12.34
CA GLY A 53 17.82 -5.65 12.13
C GLY A 53 18.35 -5.54 10.70
N SER A 54 17.83 -6.33 9.75
CA SER A 54 18.23 -6.32 8.34
C SER A 54 17.02 -6.10 7.42
N VAL A 55 17.28 -5.53 6.24
CA VAL A 55 16.29 -5.46 5.15
C VAL A 55 16.14 -6.83 4.47
N ASN A 56 17.14 -7.70 4.58
CA ASN A 56 17.13 -9.07 4.06
C ASN A 56 17.71 -10.00 5.13
N PRO A 57 16.89 -10.50 6.08
CA PRO A 57 17.36 -11.36 7.15
C PRO A 57 17.92 -12.68 6.62
N HIS A 58 19.01 -13.20 7.19
CA HIS A 58 19.56 -14.48 6.75
C HIS A 58 18.58 -15.64 7.03
N GLY A 59 18.40 -16.57 6.08
CA GLY A 59 17.55 -17.76 6.26
C GLY A 59 16.04 -17.53 6.16
N TRP A 60 15.59 -16.30 5.86
CA TRP A 60 14.15 -15.96 5.79
C TRP A 60 13.37 -16.74 4.72
N TRP A 61 14.07 -17.29 3.73
CA TRP A 61 13.46 -18.08 2.67
C TRP A 61 13.27 -19.56 3.06
N GLU A 62 14.06 -20.03 4.03
CA GLU A 62 14.07 -21.42 4.49
C GLU A 62 12.98 -21.67 5.54
N ASP A 63 12.75 -20.70 6.42
CA ASP A 63 11.67 -20.75 7.40
C ASP A 63 10.36 -20.21 6.80
N MET A 64 9.30 -21.02 6.84
CA MET A 64 7.98 -20.65 6.27
C MET A 64 7.36 -19.44 6.97
N MET A 65 7.48 -19.33 8.29
CA MET A 65 6.87 -18.23 9.06
C MET A 65 7.60 -16.92 8.77
N MET A 66 8.93 -16.94 8.78
CA MET A 66 9.74 -15.80 8.39
C MET A 66 9.48 -15.40 6.92
N ARG A 67 9.29 -16.38 6.03
CA ARG A 67 8.99 -16.12 4.62
C ARG A 67 7.66 -15.39 4.42
N LEU A 68 6.63 -15.83 5.13
CA LEU A 68 5.30 -15.21 5.03
C LEU A 68 5.31 -13.79 5.59
N GLU A 69 5.91 -13.57 6.77
CA GLU A 69 5.95 -12.23 7.34
C GLU A 69 6.87 -11.28 6.56
N HIS A 70 8.09 -11.71 6.24
CA HIS A 70 9.03 -10.90 5.48
C HIS A 70 8.52 -10.64 4.06
N GLY A 71 7.94 -11.64 3.41
CA GLY A 71 7.33 -11.50 2.09
C GLY A 71 6.15 -10.52 2.08
N HIS A 72 5.33 -10.53 3.14
CA HIS A 72 4.26 -9.54 3.30
C HIS A 72 4.82 -8.11 3.44
N ARG A 73 5.84 -7.91 4.28
CA ARG A 73 6.52 -6.61 4.47
C ARG A 73 7.16 -6.12 3.16
N TRP A 74 7.83 -7.03 2.45
CA TRP A 74 8.52 -6.73 1.20
C TRP A 74 7.56 -6.36 0.07
N THR A 75 6.37 -6.98 0.01
CA THR A 75 5.34 -6.63 -1.00
C THR A 75 4.55 -5.38 -0.63
N ALA A 76 4.38 -5.08 0.67
CA ALA A 76 3.64 -3.90 1.13
C ALA A 76 4.31 -2.58 0.72
N GLY A 77 5.63 -2.47 0.85
CA GLY A 77 6.39 -1.25 0.55
C GLY A 77 6.23 -0.77 -0.91
N PRO A 78 6.61 -1.57 -1.91
CA PRO A 78 6.45 -1.23 -3.32
C PRO A 78 4.99 -0.98 -3.72
N THR A 79 4.06 -1.79 -3.21
CA THR A 79 2.62 -1.63 -3.51
C THR A 79 2.11 -0.28 -3.01
N GLY A 80 2.44 0.11 -1.77
CA GLY A 80 2.07 1.42 -1.21
C GLY A 80 2.65 2.59 -1.99
N LEU A 81 3.91 2.49 -2.43
CA LEU A 81 4.55 3.50 -3.28
C LEU A 81 3.83 3.65 -4.62
N LEU A 82 3.51 2.53 -5.28
CA LEU A 82 2.82 2.54 -6.56
C LEU A 82 1.39 3.09 -6.45
N ILE A 83 0.68 2.80 -5.36
CA ILE A 83 -0.61 3.44 -5.04
C ILE A 83 -0.42 4.96 -4.90
N GLY A 84 0.60 5.43 -4.19
CA GLY A 84 0.92 6.85 -4.05
C GLY A 84 1.18 7.53 -5.41
N VAL A 85 1.94 6.88 -6.30
CA VAL A 85 2.18 7.36 -7.67
C VAL A 85 0.87 7.38 -8.46
N LEU A 86 0.03 6.35 -8.37
CA LEU A 86 -1.26 6.30 -9.07
C LEU A 86 -2.16 7.44 -8.62
N CYS A 87 -2.29 7.65 -7.31
CA CYS A 87 -3.05 8.74 -6.72
C CYS A 87 -2.54 10.10 -7.21
N ALA A 88 -1.23 10.32 -7.22
CA ALA A 88 -0.66 11.57 -7.71
C ALA A 88 -0.87 11.79 -9.21
N TRP A 89 -0.78 10.72 -10.00
CA TRP A 89 -1.04 10.75 -11.44
C TRP A 89 -2.50 11.15 -11.72
N VAL A 90 -3.44 10.49 -11.06
CA VAL A 90 -4.88 10.77 -11.19
C VAL A 90 -5.20 12.17 -10.71
N TRP A 91 -4.66 12.59 -9.56
CA TRP A 91 -5.02 13.88 -8.96
C TRP A 91 -4.27 15.11 -9.49
N ARG A 92 -3.24 14.97 -10.35
CA ARG A 92 -2.45 16.08 -10.94
C ARG A 92 -2.04 17.19 -9.94
N SER A 93 -2.10 16.91 -8.64
CA SER A 93 -1.93 17.88 -7.57
C SER A 93 -0.53 17.72 -7.02
N LYS A 94 0.25 18.80 -7.07
CA LYS A 94 1.62 18.87 -6.52
C LYS A 94 1.72 18.50 -5.03
N TRP A 95 0.59 18.42 -4.34
CA TRP A 95 0.50 18.09 -2.92
C TRP A 95 0.17 16.61 -2.64
N ALA A 96 -0.31 15.84 -3.63
CA ALA A 96 -0.78 14.47 -3.40
C ALA A 96 0.36 13.52 -2.96
N VAL A 97 1.52 13.58 -3.64
CA VAL A 97 2.71 12.77 -3.27
C VAL A 97 3.24 13.11 -1.88
N PRO A 98 3.56 14.38 -1.54
CA PRO A 98 4.10 14.70 -0.22
C PRO A 98 3.10 14.48 0.92
N VAL A 99 1.79 14.65 0.70
CA VAL A 99 0.77 14.34 1.71
C VAL A 99 0.66 12.83 1.93
N ALA A 100 0.64 12.02 0.87
CA ALA A 100 0.62 10.56 1.00
C ALA A 100 1.89 10.03 1.70
N LEU A 101 3.06 10.58 1.37
CA LEU A 101 4.32 10.27 2.07
C LEU A 101 4.28 10.69 3.54
N GLY A 102 3.78 11.90 3.82
CA GLY A 102 3.61 12.40 5.18
C GLY A 102 2.69 11.50 6.01
N ILE A 103 1.54 11.09 5.47
CA ILE A 103 0.62 10.15 6.10
C ILE A 103 1.30 8.79 6.32
N ALA A 104 2.01 8.25 5.33
CA ALA A 104 2.71 6.97 5.44
C ALA A 104 3.80 6.99 6.52
N VAL A 105 4.57 8.08 6.62
CA VAL A 105 5.60 8.27 7.65
C VAL A 105 4.98 8.42 9.04
N LEU A 106 3.91 9.22 9.17
CA LEU A 106 3.19 9.38 10.44
C LEU A 106 2.52 8.07 10.88
N ALA A 107 1.91 7.34 9.96
CA ALA A 107 1.32 6.03 10.22
C ALA A 107 2.38 5.01 10.62
N GLY A 108 3.54 4.98 9.94
CA GLY A 108 4.67 4.11 10.31
C GLY A 108 5.22 4.45 11.69
N GLY A 109 5.36 5.73 12.01
CA GLY A 109 5.76 6.19 13.34
C GLY A 109 4.75 5.81 14.43
N PHE A 110 3.46 5.93 14.15
CA PHE A 110 2.38 5.54 15.06
C PHE A 110 2.35 4.02 15.29
N VAL A 111 2.48 3.21 14.22
CA VAL A 111 2.56 1.74 14.33
C VAL A 111 3.78 1.31 15.16
N LYS A 112 4.92 1.99 14.99
CA LYS A 112 6.13 1.76 15.79
C LYS A 112 5.92 2.12 17.27
N ALA A 113 5.18 3.19 17.56
CA ALA A 113 4.88 3.61 18.93
C ALA A 113 3.82 2.74 19.61
N ALA A 114 2.86 2.21 18.84
CA ALA A 114 1.72 1.45 19.36
C ALA A 114 1.99 -0.05 19.60
N GLY A 115 3.18 -0.56 19.26
CA GLY A 115 3.55 -1.94 19.60
C GLY A 115 2.69 -3.01 18.92
N GLY A 116 2.40 -2.85 17.62
CA GLY A 116 1.89 -3.94 16.77
C GLY A 116 0.50 -4.48 17.16
N ALA A 117 -0.55 -3.64 17.11
CA ALA A 117 -1.94 -4.13 17.12
C ALA A 117 -2.68 -3.68 15.85
N MET A 118 -2.90 -4.63 14.95
CA MET A 118 -3.60 -4.47 13.67
C MET A 118 -5.11 -4.25 13.82
N VAL A 119 -5.52 -3.01 14.14
CA VAL A 119 -6.94 -2.56 13.98
C VAL A 119 -7.02 -1.14 13.38
N ALA A 120 -5.94 -0.35 13.49
CA ALA A 120 -5.93 1.05 13.02
C ALA A 120 -5.97 1.21 11.49
N VAL A 121 -5.44 0.26 10.71
CA VAL A 121 -5.34 0.37 9.24
C VAL A 121 -6.72 0.35 8.57
N ALA A 122 -7.66 -0.44 9.09
CA ALA A 122 -9.03 -0.49 8.57
C ALA A 122 -9.82 0.79 8.86
N LEU A 123 -9.58 1.43 10.02
CA LEU A 123 -10.27 2.67 10.41
C LEU A 123 -9.71 3.91 9.69
N VAL A 124 -8.40 3.95 9.40
CA VAL A 124 -7.77 5.09 8.69
C VAL A 124 -8.08 5.06 7.19
N GLY A 125 -8.20 3.89 6.58
CA GLY A 125 -8.67 3.77 5.18
C GLY A 125 -10.07 4.35 4.99
N ILE A 126 -10.99 4.05 5.92
CA ILE A 126 -12.35 4.60 5.92
C ILE A 126 -12.34 6.12 6.16
N ALA A 127 -11.52 6.61 7.10
CA ALA A 127 -11.41 8.05 7.39
C ALA A 127 -10.83 8.85 6.22
N SER A 128 -9.89 8.25 5.48
CA SER A 128 -9.28 8.87 4.29
C SER A 128 -10.31 9.01 3.17
N SER A 129 -11.15 8.00 2.95
CA SER A 129 -12.27 8.06 2.00
C SER A 129 -13.32 9.12 2.37
N VAL A 130 -13.65 9.27 3.66
CA VAL A 130 -14.60 10.30 4.13
C VAL A 130 -14.03 11.72 3.94
N CYS A 131 -12.73 11.91 4.14
CA CYS A 131 -12.07 13.20 3.93
C CYS A 131 -11.98 13.56 2.44
N THR A 132 -11.70 12.58 1.56
CA THR A 132 -11.73 12.80 0.10
C THR A 132 -13.14 13.12 -0.41
N PHE A 133 -14.19 12.49 0.13
CA PHE A 133 -15.58 12.79 -0.24
C PHE A 133 -16.04 14.19 0.23
N THR A 134 -15.57 14.65 1.40
CA THR A 134 -15.92 15.99 1.92
C THR A 134 -15.30 17.11 1.08
N VAL A 135 -14.10 16.88 0.54
CA VAL A 135 -13.41 17.82 -0.37
C VAL A 135 -13.98 17.78 -1.80
N MET A 136 -14.72 16.73 -2.18
CA MET A 136 -15.43 16.65 -3.48
C MET A 136 -16.79 17.36 -3.51
N LEU A 137 -17.35 17.72 -2.35
CA LEU A 137 -18.67 18.35 -2.22
C LEU A 137 -18.62 19.88 -1.98
N LEU A 138 -17.42 20.48 -2.04
CA LEU A 138 -17.17 21.92 -2.00
C LEU A 138 -16.52 22.37 -3.31
#